data_AF-A4GKM4-F1
#
_entry.id   AF-A4GKM4-F1
#
_cell.length_a   1.000
_cell.length_b   1.000
_cell.length_c   1.000
_cell.angle_alpha   90.00
_cell.angle_beta   90.00
_cell.angle_gamma   90.00
#
_symmetry.space_group_name_H-M   'P 1'
#
loop_
_entity.id
_entity.type
_entity.pdbx_description
1 polymer ?
#
loop_
_entity_poly.entity_id
_entity_poly.type
_entity_poly.pdbx_seq_one_letter_code
_entity_poly.pdbx_strand_id
1 'polypeptide(L)' 'RWLLEASRKRPGQNMAIKLSAELVDAAKGKGGAIRKKEETHRMAQANRVFAHLRFRSRNKK' A
#
# COMPACT_ATOMS: atom_id res chain seq x y z
N ARG A 1 -7.26 -0.83 -5.47
CA ARG A 1 -6.97 -0.44 -6.87
C ARG A 1 -5.50 0.02 -7.03
N TRP A 2 -4.52 -0.73 -6.51
CA TRP A 2 -3.13 -0.25 -6.40
C TRP A 2 -2.24 -0.55 -7.61
N LEU A 3 -2.47 -1.70 -8.27
CA LEU A 3 -1.72 -2.10 -9.46
C LEU A 3 -1.94 -1.11 -10.62
N LEU A 4 -3.21 -0.74 -10.86
CA LEU A 4 -3.59 0.18 -11.93
C LEU A 4 -3.02 1.59 -11.72
N GLU A 5 -3.02 2.10 -10.47
CA GLU A 5 -2.41 3.39 -10.14
C GLU A 5 -0.88 3.37 -10.34
N ALA A 6 -0.22 2.29 -9.93
CA ALA A 6 1.21 2.12 -10.10
C ALA A 6 1.60 2.07 -11.60
N SER A 7 0.86 1.31 -12.41
CA SER A 7 1.08 1.23 -13.86
C SER A 7 0.81 2.56 -14.57
N ARG A 8 -0.17 3.37 -14.11
CA ARG A 8 -0.44 4.70 -14.67
C ARG A 8 0.65 5.73 -14.37
N LYS A 9 1.28 5.64 -13.19
CA LYS A 9 2.38 6.54 -12.81
C LYS A 9 3.69 6.25 -13.54
N ARG A 10 3.83 5.09 -14.21
CA ARG A 10 5.04 4.79 -14.99
C ARG A 10 5.13 5.61 -16.29
N PRO A 11 6.32 6.14 -16.61
CA PRO A 11 6.58 6.72 -17.93
C PRO A 11 6.56 5.62 -19.01
N GLY A 12 5.97 5.94 -20.17
CA GLY A 12 5.86 5.04 -21.32
C GLY A 12 4.63 5.35 -22.18
N GLN A 13 4.67 4.97 -23.45
CA GLN A 13 3.56 5.23 -24.38
C GLN A 13 2.40 4.24 -24.22
N ASN A 14 2.69 2.93 -24.13
CA ASN A 14 1.64 1.92 -24.17
C ASN A 14 1.29 1.36 -22.78
N MET A 15 0.01 1.37 -22.42
CA MET A 15 -0.47 0.90 -21.10
C MET A 15 -0.20 -0.60 -20.90
N ALA A 16 -0.27 -1.40 -21.97
CA ALA A 16 0.02 -2.83 -21.91
C ALA A 16 1.44 -3.12 -21.41
N ILE A 17 2.43 -2.35 -21.88
CA ILE A 17 3.84 -2.49 -21.48
C ILE A 17 4.05 -2.07 -20.01
N LYS A 18 3.38 -1.00 -19.57
CA LYS A 18 3.44 -0.55 -18.17
C LYS A 18 2.84 -1.59 -17.22
N LEU A 19 1.75 -2.23 -17.64
CA LEU A 19 1.06 -3.22 -16.84
C LEU A 19 1.87 -4.52 -16.74
N SER A 20 2.42 -5.01 -17.86
CA SER A 20 3.28 -6.20 -17.85
C SER A 20 4.54 -5.97 -17.02
N ALA A 21 5.16 -4.80 -17.11
CA ALA A 21 6.32 -4.46 -16.30
C ALA A 21 5.99 -4.39 -14.80
N GLU A 22 4.84 -3.79 -14.40
CA GLU A 22 4.39 -3.82 -13.00
C GLU A 22 3.99 -5.22 -12.54
N LEU A 23 3.44 -6.08 -13.41
CA LEU A 23 3.13 -7.46 -13.07
C LEU A 23 4.40 -8.27 -12.79
N VAL A 24 5.44 -8.10 -13.60
CA VAL A 24 6.75 -8.74 -13.40
C VAL A 24 7.39 -8.26 -12.10
N ASP A 25 7.34 -6.96 -11.83
CA ASP A 25 7.89 -6.41 -10.59
C ASP A 25 7.09 -6.86 -9.37
N ALA A 26 5.76 -6.88 -9.45
CA ALA A 26 4.89 -7.40 -8.39
C ALA A 26 5.15 -8.89 -8.11
N ALA A 27 5.39 -9.70 -9.14
CA ALA A 27 5.76 -11.12 -8.99
C ALA A 27 7.12 -11.29 -8.27
N LYS A 28 8.05 -10.34 -8.45
CA LYS A 28 9.32 -10.29 -7.72
C LYS A 28 9.21 -9.66 -6.32
N GLY A 29 7.99 -9.38 -5.86
CA GLY A 29 7.74 -8.69 -4.58
C GLY A 29 8.19 -7.23 -4.56
N LYS A 30 8.41 -6.63 -5.73
CA LYS A 30 8.83 -5.24 -5.91
C LYS A 30 7.72 -4.45 -6.62
N GLY A 31 7.89 -3.13 -6.73
CA GLY A 31 6.95 -2.28 -7.44
C GLY A 31 6.05 -1.43 -6.54
N GLY A 32 5.45 -0.40 -7.15
CA GLY A 32 4.75 0.65 -6.42
C GLY A 32 3.49 0.15 -5.71
N ALA A 33 2.84 -0.87 -6.26
CA ALA A 33 1.62 -1.44 -5.68
C ALA A 33 1.90 -2.27 -4.42
N ILE A 34 2.97 -3.07 -4.42
CA ILE A 34 3.36 -3.91 -3.27
C ILE A 34 3.86 -3.03 -2.12
N ARG A 35 4.70 -2.02 -2.42
CA ARG A 35 5.19 -1.09 -1.38
C ARG A 35 4.06 -0.37 -0.66
N LYS A 36 3.03 0.07 -1.41
CA LYS A 36 1.84 0.73 -0.84
C LYS A 36 1.01 -0.22 0.03
N LYS A 37 0.95 -1.51 -0.33
CA LYS A 37 0.33 -2.55 0.51
C LYS A 37 1.07 -2.73 1.83
N GLU A 38 2.39 -2.83 1.79
CA GLU A 38 3.23 -3.02 2.98
C GLU A 38 3.20 -1.80 3.91
N GLU A 39 3.32 -0.60 3.37
CA GLU A 39 3.20 0.65 4.15
C GLU A 39 1.85 0.73 4.86
N THR A 40 0.76 0.39 4.15
CA THR A 40 -0.59 0.37 4.74
C THR A 40 -0.70 -0.66 5.86
N HIS A 41 -0.13 -1.85 5.67
CA HIS A 41 -0.15 -2.90 6.68
C HIS A 41 0.68 -2.51 7.92
N ARG A 42 1.86 -1.93 7.73
CA ARG A 42 2.71 -1.44 8.84
C ARG A 42 2.04 -0.31 9.61
N MET A 43 1.43 0.67 8.92
CA MET A 43 0.65 1.73 9.58
C MET A 43 -0.55 1.17 10.35
N ALA A 44 -1.26 0.18 9.79
CA ALA A 44 -2.37 -0.46 10.50
C ALA A 44 -1.92 -1.16 11.79
N GLN A 45 -0.76 -1.83 11.76
CA GLN A 45 -0.17 -2.42 12.97
C GLN A 45 0.25 -1.37 14.00
N ALA A 46 0.86 -0.26 13.56
CA ALA A 46 1.22 0.85 14.46
C ALA A 46 -0.02 1.49 15.11
N ASN A 47 -1.10 1.67 14.35
CA ASN A 47 -2.35 2.23 14.82
C ASN A 47 -3.12 1.32 15.79
N ARG A 48 -2.82 0.01 15.83
CA ARG A 48 -3.37 -0.91 16.84
C ARG A 48 -3.02 -0.45 18.26
N VAL A 49 -1.81 0.05 18.47
CA VAL A 49 -1.33 0.54 19.77
C VAL A 49 -2.03 1.84 20.17
N PHE A 50 -2.24 2.74 19.21
CA PHE A 50 -2.93 4.02 19.45
C PHE A 50 -4.44 3.85 19.69
N ALA A 51 -5.09 2.87 19.04
CA ALA A 51 -6.49 2.53 19.30
C ALA A 51 -6.71 2.05 20.75
N HIS A 52 -5.74 1.30 21.28
CA HIS A 52 -5.77 0.81 22.66
C HIS A 52 -5.61 1.94 23.68
N LEU A 53 -4.80 2.97 23.38
CA LEU A 53 -4.62 4.14 24.24
C LEU A 53 -5.88 5.01 24.34
N ARG A 54 -6.65 5.12 23.24
CA ARG A 54 -7.85 5.98 23.17
C ARG A 54 -9.03 5.44 23.98
N PHE A 55 -9.15 4.12 24.14
CA PHE A 55 -10.24 3.50 24.91
C PHE A 55 -10.06 3.68 26.42
N ARG A 56 -8.82 3.62 26.92
CA ARG A 56 -8.52 3.77 28.36
C ARG A 56 -8.77 5.18 28.89
N SER A 57 -8.71 6.21 28.04
CA SER A 57 -8.97 7.60 28.46
C SER A 57 -10.46 7.98 28.52
N ARG A 58 -11.35 7.17 27.94
CA ARG A 58 -12.80 7.49 27.88
C ARG A 58 -13.60 6.95 29.06
N ASN A 59 -13.01 6.07 29.88
CA ASN A 59 -13.66 5.42 31.04
C ASN A 59 -13.29 6.06 32.39
N LYS A 60 -12.80 7.31 32.39
CA LYS A 60 -12.48 8.11 33.59
C LYS A 60 -13.38 9.35 33.75
N LYS A 61 -14.58 9.32 33.18
CA LYS A 61 -15.65 10.28 33.50
C LYS A 61 -16.88 9.52 33.97
#